data_AF-A0A3D4RZ27-F1
#
_entry.id   AF-A0A3D4RZ27-F1
#
_cell.length_a   1.000
_cell.length_b   1.000
_cell.length_c   1.000
_cell.angle_alpha   90.00
_cell.angle_beta   90.00
_cell.angle_gamma   90.00
#
_symmetry.space_group_name_H-M   'P 1'
#
loop_
_entity.id
_entity.type
_entity.pdbx_description
1 polymer ?
#
loop_
_entity_poly.entity_id
_entity_poly.type
_entity_poly.pdbx_seq_one_letter_code
_entity_poly.pdbx_strand_id
1 'polypeptide(L)'
;MQTRLIHLHSACFHGWAQAFGNHDSTNDEQYGLRWLLGEDQLGLILTPYIRQGLGNLAADIDGVADKHPEGNGCDSKTPDCTVSADPITLANDALHIGNLTLPLANMRQNVAGFAADLLEDRRDLHLFQTYHLIYASATCMLTLSPRSPLGLIDREIEPLHINFEHGATAGLRAICNA
;
A
#
# COMPACT_ATOMS: atom_id res chain seq x y z
N MET A 1 -19.19 8.38 1.01
CA MET A 1 -18.17 7.36 1.33
C MET A 1 -18.36 6.22 0.33
N GLN A 2 -17.30 5.87 -0.39
CA GLN A 2 -17.26 4.77 -1.34
C GLN A 2 -16.34 3.68 -0.79
N THR A 3 -16.53 2.44 -1.25
CA THR A 3 -15.67 1.31 -0.90
C THR A 3 -15.18 0.66 -2.17
N ARG A 4 -13.88 0.37 -2.23
CA ARG A 4 -13.25 -0.32 -3.35
C ARG A 4 -12.46 -1.52 -2.88
N LEU A 5 -12.61 -2.62 -3.62
CA LEU A 5 -11.82 -3.82 -3.45
C LEU A 5 -10.47 -3.66 -4.15
N ILE A 6 -9.38 -4.04 -3.49
CA ILE A 6 -8.01 -3.95 -3.97
C ILE A 6 -7.35 -5.33 -3.82
N HIS A 7 -6.69 -5.78 -4.87
CA HIS A 7 -5.92 -7.02 -4.83
C HIS A 7 -4.69 -6.84 -3.94
N LEU A 8 -4.58 -7.65 -2.90
CA LEU A 8 -3.46 -7.60 -1.98
C LEU A 8 -2.44 -8.67 -2.36
N HIS A 9 -1.16 -8.31 -2.42
CA HIS A 9 -0.10 -9.25 -2.76
C HIS A 9 0.96 -9.31 -1.68
N SER A 10 1.47 -10.52 -1.47
CA SER A 10 2.50 -10.88 -0.52
C SER A 10 3.72 -11.39 -1.27
N ALA A 11 4.91 -10.97 -0.85
CA ALA A 11 6.13 -11.50 -1.43
C ALA A 11 6.25 -13.01 -1.15
N CYS A 12 6.52 -13.81 -2.18
CA CYS A 12 6.77 -15.25 -2.05
C CYS A 12 8.08 -15.56 -1.30
N PHE A 13 9.03 -14.61 -1.33
CA PHE A 13 10.33 -14.74 -0.70
C PHE A 13 10.59 -13.55 0.21
N HIS A 14 11.03 -13.84 1.44
CA HIS A 14 11.30 -12.79 2.40
C HIS A 14 12.33 -11.78 1.89
N GLY A 15 12.00 -10.49 1.99
CA GLY A 15 12.85 -9.38 1.55
C GLY A 15 12.92 -9.19 0.03
N TRP A 16 12.13 -9.93 -0.75
CA TRP A 16 11.97 -9.68 -2.17
C TRP A 16 10.86 -8.66 -2.39
N ALA A 17 11.11 -7.78 -3.35
CA ALA A 17 10.14 -6.80 -3.81
C ALA A 17 10.53 -6.43 -5.25
N GLN A 18 9.58 -5.96 -6.06
CA GLN A 18 9.92 -5.39 -7.37
C GLN A 18 10.38 -3.94 -7.26
N ALA A 19 11.05 -3.43 -8.29
CA ALA A 19 11.46 -2.03 -8.31
C ALA A 19 10.24 -1.11 -8.52
N PHE A 20 10.16 -0.01 -7.76
CA PHE A 20 9.12 1.01 -7.94
C PHE A 20 9.25 1.70 -9.29
N GLY A 21 10.47 2.08 -9.68
CA GLY A 21 10.74 2.83 -10.91
C GLY A 21 10.74 4.35 -10.70
N ASN A 22 10.59 5.10 -11.81
CA ASN A 22 10.72 6.55 -11.81
C ASN A 22 9.60 7.23 -11.00
N HIS A 23 9.95 8.25 -10.23
CA HIS A 23 9.03 8.88 -9.30
C HIS A 23 9.48 10.27 -8.84
N ASP A 24 8.50 11.06 -8.41
CA ASP A 24 8.71 12.26 -7.61
C ASP A 24 8.55 11.92 -6.12
N SER A 25 9.45 12.43 -5.29
CA SER A 25 9.41 12.21 -3.84
C SER A 25 8.82 13.41 -3.12
N THR A 26 7.91 13.14 -2.18
CA THR A 26 7.24 14.13 -1.35
C THR A 26 7.43 13.75 0.12
N ASN A 27 8.04 14.63 0.93
CA ASN A 27 8.47 14.32 2.30
C ASN A 27 7.73 15.18 3.33
N ASP A 28 6.96 14.54 4.21
CA ASP A 28 6.32 15.18 5.35
C ASP A 28 7.27 15.10 6.55
N GLU A 29 7.99 16.19 6.82
CA GLU A 29 8.94 16.25 7.93
C GLU A 29 8.25 16.20 9.30
N GLN A 30 7.00 16.66 9.40
CA GLN A 30 6.26 16.69 10.66
C GLN A 30 5.91 15.28 11.14
N TYR A 31 5.58 14.38 10.20
CA TYR A 31 5.18 13.00 10.51
C TYR A 31 6.22 11.96 10.05
N GLY A 32 7.34 12.40 9.48
CA GLY A 32 8.39 11.53 8.95
C GLY A 32 7.91 10.62 7.81
N LEU A 33 6.88 11.05 7.06
CA LEU A 33 6.29 10.26 5.97
C LEU A 33 6.97 10.62 4.67
N ARG A 34 7.34 9.60 3.88
CA ARG A 34 7.86 9.83 2.53
C ARG A 34 6.99 9.10 1.51
N TRP A 35 6.34 9.90 0.68
CA TRP A 35 5.47 9.47 -0.41
C TRP A 35 6.22 9.56 -1.74
N LEU A 36 6.00 8.58 -2.61
CA LEU A 36 6.55 8.54 -3.95
C LEU A 36 5.38 8.54 -4.94
N LEU A 37 5.34 9.52 -5.83
CA LEU A 37 4.34 9.62 -6.88
C LEU A 37 4.99 9.18 -8.19
N GLY A 38 4.59 8.01 -8.68
CA GLY A 38 4.91 7.57 -10.04
C GLY A 38 3.86 8.05 -11.04
N GLU A 39 4.01 7.64 -12.30
CA GLU A 39 3.05 8.01 -13.36
C GLU A 39 1.61 7.53 -13.06
N ASP A 40 1.48 6.33 -12.52
CA ASP A 40 0.20 5.64 -12.28
C ASP A 40 0.22 4.86 -10.96
N GLN A 41 1.14 5.17 -10.04
CA GLN A 41 1.30 4.40 -8.81
C GLN A 41 1.75 5.28 -7.65
N LEU A 42 1.29 4.95 -6.46
CA LEU A 42 1.62 5.65 -5.23
C LEU A 42 2.44 4.74 -4.33
N GLY A 43 3.57 5.24 -3.84
CA GLY A 43 4.43 4.55 -2.88
C GLY A 43 4.46 5.27 -1.54
N LEU A 44 4.46 4.52 -0.45
CA LEU A 44 4.76 4.99 0.90
C LEU A 44 5.99 4.26 1.42
N ILE A 45 7.06 4.98 1.77
CA ILE A 45 8.23 4.36 2.40
C ILE A 45 7.85 3.81 3.77
N LEU A 46 8.12 2.52 3.99
CA LEU A 46 7.84 1.81 5.22
C LEU A 46 8.97 2.02 6.23
N THR A 47 8.93 3.15 6.95
CA THR A 47 9.80 3.39 8.11
C THR A 47 9.47 2.39 9.23
N PRO A 48 10.38 2.15 10.21
CA PRO A 48 10.09 1.25 11.33
C PRO A 48 8.81 1.63 12.09
N TYR A 49 8.53 2.92 12.23
CA TYR A 49 7.30 3.44 12.85
C TYR A 49 6.05 3.03 12.07
N ILE A 50 6.04 3.23 10.75
CA ILE A 50 4.91 2.85 9.89
C ILE A 50 4.72 1.33 9.92
N ARG A 51 5.80 0.55 9.78
CA ARG A 51 5.75 -0.93 9.85
C ARG A 51 5.13 -1.43 11.14
N GLN A 52 5.51 -0.84 12.27
CA GLN A 52 4.93 -1.18 13.56
C GLN A 52 3.43 -0.83 13.62
N GLY A 53 3.04 0.30 13.04
CA GLY A 53 1.64 0.73 12.99
C GLY A 53 0.76 -0.11 12.06
N LEU A 54 1.33 -0.68 10.99
CA LEU A 54 0.62 -1.54 10.04
C LEU A 54 0.28 -2.93 10.63
N GLY A 55 0.92 -3.33 11.74
CA GLY A 55 0.61 -4.57 12.45
C GLY A 55 0.61 -5.80 11.51
N ASN A 56 -0.53 -6.50 11.48
CA ASN A 56 -0.69 -7.73 10.69
C ASN A 56 -0.55 -7.49 9.17
N LEU A 57 -0.99 -6.32 8.68
CA LEU A 57 -0.88 -6.00 7.25
C LEU A 57 0.57 -5.95 6.78
N ALA A 58 1.51 -5.49 7.63
CA ALA A 58 2.92 -5.54 7.29
C ALA A 58 3.43 -6.99 7.20
N ALA A 59 3.05 -7.84 8.15
CA ALA A 59 3.45 -9.25 8.16
C ALA A 59 2.92 -10.02 6.94
N ASP A 60 1.67 -9.75 6.55
CA ASP A 60 1.01 -10.35 5.39
C ASP A 60 1.75 -10.00 4.09
N ILE A 61 2.14 -8.73 3.92
CA ILE A 61 2.80 -8.26 2.70
C ILE A 61 4.29 -8.63 2.67
N ASP A 62 4.98 -8.64 3.81
CA ASP A 62 6.42 -8.99 3.93
C ASP A 62 6.71 -10.48 3.61
N GLY A 63 5.68 -11.31 3.39
CA GLY A 63 5.86 -12.73 3.09
C GLY A 63 6.34 -13.54 4.28
N VAL A 64 6.17 -13.03 5.50
CA VAL A 64 6.49 -13.75 6.75
C VAL A 64 5.34 -14.70 7.07
N ALA A 65 5.05 -15.61 6.14
CA ALA A 65 4.27 -16.79 6.47
C ALA A 65 5.12 -17.65 7.41
N ASP A 66 4.55 -17.95 8.57
CA ASP A 66 5.22 -18.65 9.67
C ASP A 66 5.92 -19.95 9.22
N LYS A 67 6.97 -20.28 9.97
CA LYS A 67 7.96 -21.31 9.66
C LYS A 67 7.36 -22.65 9.21
N HIS A 68 8.07 -23.31 8.29
CA HIS A 68 7.97 -24.74 8.02
C HIS A 68 7.86 -25.53 9.35
N PRO A 69 6.81 -26.35 9.59
CA PRO A 69 6.85 -27.29 10.70
C PRO A 69 7.79 -28.41 10.30
N GLU A 70 8.91 -28.52 11.03
CA GLU A 70 9.71 -29.74 11.03
C GLU A 70 8.82 -30.88 11.53
N GLY A 71 8.80 -31.98 10.78
CA GLY A 71 7.74 -32.97 10.83
C GLY A 71 7.52 -33.62 12.19
N ASN A 72 6.24 -33.86 12.50
CA ASN A 72 5.72 -35.19 12.83
C ASN A 72 4.20 -35.14 13.07
N GLY A 73 3.44 -35.67 12.10
CA GLY A 73 2.14 -36.36 12.31
C GLY A 73 0.89 -35.54 12.72
N CYS A 74 -0.25 -36.06 12.24
CA CYS A 74 -1.64 -35.80 12.65
C CYS A 74 -2.40 -34.62 12.03
N ASP A 75 -3.37 -35.02 11.20
CA ASP A 75 -4.77 -34.57 11.18
C ASP A 75 -5.07 -33.07 11.13
N SER A 76 -5.49 -32.65 9.93
CA SER A 76 -6.63 -31.75 9.70
C SER A 76 -6.88 -30.65 10.73
N LYS A 77 -6.10 -29.58 10.62
CA LYS A 77 -6.63 -28.21 10.77
C LYS A 77 -5.70 -27.24 10.07
N THR A 78 -6.08 -26.80 8.88
CA THR A 78 -5.62 -25.51 8.35
C THR A 78 -5.83 -24.48 9.47
N PRO A 79 -4.77 -23.79 9.96
CA PRO A 79 -5.00 -22.63 10.78
C PRO A 79 -5.71 -21.63 9.88
N ASP A 80 -6.95 -21.37 10.24
CA ASP A 80 -7.79 -20.34 9.66
C ASP A 80 -7.08 -19.01 9.92
N CYS A 81 -6.23 -18.59 8.98
CA CYS A 81 -5.59 -17.27 9.00
C CYS A 81 -6.70 -16.25 8.80
N THR A 82 -7.39 -15.93 9.89
CA THR A 82 -8.31 -14.81 9.97
C THR A 82 -7.46 -13.56 9.99
N VAL A 83 -7.09 -13.10 8.79
CA VAL A 83 -6.39 -11.85 8.55
C VAL A 83 -7.23 -10.72 9.17
N SER A 84 -6.57 -9.89 9.98
CA SER A 84 -7.19 -8.73 10.62
C SER A 84 -7.73 -7.79 9.54
N ALA A 85 -9.05 -7.72 9.43
CA ALA A 85 -9.79 -6.83 8.55
C ALA A 85 -9.75 -5.38 9.06
N ASP A 86 -8.54 -4.87 9.35
CA ASP A 86 -8.37 -3.50 9.77
C ASP A 86 -8.84 -2.59 8.64
N PRO A 87 -9.92 -1.81 8.84
CA PRO A 87 -10.52 -1.05 7.75
C PRO A 87 -9.55 0.04 7.31
N ILE A 88 -9.11 -0.04 6.06
CA ILE A 88 -8.35 1.06 5.47
C ILE A 88 -9.31 2.14 5.03
N THR A 89 -9.09 3.36 5.51
CA THR A 89 -9.91 4.51 5.16
C THR A 89 -9.04 5.67 4.70
N LEU A 90 -9.23 6.13 3.47
CA LEU A 90 -8.69 7.38 2.97
C LEU A 90 -9.71 8.50 3.22
N ALA A 91 -9.46 9.30 4.25
CA ALA A 91 -10.16 10.56 4.50
C ALA A 91 -9.47 11.72 3.79
N ASN A 92 -10.14 12.86 3.68
CA ASN A 92 -9.58 14.07 3.06
C ASN A 92 -8.27 14.56 3.70
N ASP A 93 -8.01 14.26 4.97
CA ASP A 93 -6.87 14.77 5.73
C ASP A 93 -5.97 13.68 6.33
N ALA A 94 -6.32 12.40 6.19
CA ALA A 94 -5.55 11.28 6.73
C ALA A 94 -5.84 9.94 6.02
N LEU A 95 -4.82 9.09 6.00
CA LEU A 95 -4.96 7.66 5.71
C LEU A 95 -4.98 6.89 7.04
N HIS A 96 -6.07 6.17 7.29
CA HIS A 96 -6.23 5.30 8.46
C HIS A 96 -6.04 3.84 8.05
N ILE A 97 -5.20 3.12 8.78
CA ILE A 97 -4.96 1.68 8.63
C ILE A 97 -5.01 1.07 10.02
N GLY A 98 -6.14 0.45 10.36
CA GLY A 98 -6.40 0.00 11.73
C GLY A 98 -6.27 1.16 12.73
N ASN A 99 -5.28 1.07 13.60
CA ASN A 99 -4.92 2.06 14.62
C ASN A 99 -3.81 3.03 14.18
N LEU A 100 -3.21 2.84 13.01
CA LEU A 100 -2.28 3.80 12.41
C LEU A 100 -3.06 4.91 11.70
N THR A 101 -2.77 6.16 12.05
CA THR A 101 -3.26 7.34 11.34
C THR A 101 -2.09 8.08 10.73
N LEU A 102 -2.11 8.24 9.41
CA LEU A 102 -1.10 8.91 8.61
C LEU A 102 -1.68 10.22 8.08
N PRO A 103 -1.38 11.37 8.70
CA PRO A 103 -1.90 12.66 8.24
C PRO A 103 -1.42 13.00 6.83
N LEU A 104 -2.33 13.55 6.03
CA LEU A 104 -2.09 14.11 4.70
C LEU A 104 -2.09 15.65 4.72
N ALA A 105 -2.26 16.24 5.91
CA ALA A 105 -2.60 17.64 6.14
C ALA A 105 -1.55 18.67 5.70
N ASN A 106 -0.30 18.28 5.47
CA ASN A 106 0.76 19.17 4.96
C ASN A 106 1.04 18.95 3.45
N MET A 107 0.39 17.96 2.82
CA MET A 107 0.62 17.54 1.43
C MET A 107 -0.64 17.70 0.55
N ARG A 108 -1.56 18.55 1.00
CA ARG A 108 -3.03 18.48 0.82
C ARG A 108 -3.62 18.26 -0.57
N GLN A 109 -2.88 18.36 -1.66
CA GLN A 109 -3.45 18.17 -3.00
C GLN A 109 -2.78 17.05 -3.78
N ASN A 110 -1.45 16.95 -3.74
CA ASN A 110 -0.76 16.01 -4.63
C ASN A 110 -0.94 14.56 -4.18
N VAL A 111 -0.77 14.24 -2.90
CA VAL A 111 -0.87 12.83 -2.44
C VAL A 111 -2.32 12.38 -2.31
N ALA A 112 -3.15 13.17 -1.60
CA ALA A 112 -4.55 12.83 -1.37
C ALA A 112 -5.35 12.80 -2.68
N GLY A 113 -5.14 13.79 -3.55
CA GLY A 113 -5.76 13.84 -4.87
C GLY A 113 -5.30 12.67 -5.74
N PHE A 114 -4.01 12.37 -5.79
CA PHE A 114 -3.49 11.24 -6.56
C PHE A 114 -4.00 9.88 -6.04
N ALA A 115 -4.08 9.69 -4.72
CA ALA A 115 -4.66 8.49 -4.14
C ALA A 115 -6.15 8.37 -4.46
N ALA A 116 -6.91 9.47 -4.40
CA ALA A 116 -8.31 9.49 -4.78
C ALA A 116 -8.49 9.20 -6.28
N ASP A 117 -7.69 9.79 -7.16
CA ASP A 117 -7.72 9.54 -8.61
C ASP A 117 -7.45 8.05 -8.91
N LEU A 118 -6.46 7.45 -8.24
CA LEU A 118 -6.22 6.01 -8.33
C LEU A 118 -7.44 5.22 -7.87
N LEU A 119 -8.02 5.57 -6.72
CA LEU A 119 -9.18 4.89 -6.11
C LEU A 119 -10.51 5.11 -6.86
N GLU A 120 -10.61 6.13 -7.70
CA GLU A 120 -11.77 6.37 -8.58
C GLU A 120 -11.61 5.75 -9.97
N ASP A 121 -10.39 5.42 -10.38
CA ASP A 121 -10.11 4.68 -11.62
C ASP A 121 -10.89 3.35 -11.65
N ARG A 122 -11.32 2.89 -12.83
CA ARG A 122 -12.03 1.60 -13.01
C ARG A 122 -11.13 0.40 -13.23
N ARG A 123 -9.82 0.60 -13.44
CA ARG A 123 -8.84 -0.50 -13.57
C ARG A 123 -8.79 -1.32 -12.28
N ASP A 124 -8.28 -2.54 -12.32
CA ASP A 124 -7.97 -3.24 -11.06
C ASP A 124 -6.85 -2.51 -10.33
N LEU A 125 -6.86 -2.51 -8.99
CA LEU A 125 -5.77 -1.96 -8.19
C LEU A 125 -5.12 -3.06 -7.37
N HIS A 126 -3.81 -2.94 -7.24
CA HIS A 126 -2.96 -3.89 -6.57
C HIS A 126 -2.16 -3.16 -5.48
N LEU A 127 -2.15 -3.74 -4.28
CA LEU A 127 -1.33 -3.29 -3.16
C LEU A 127 -0.23 -4.33 -2.91
N PHE A 128 1.04 -3.91 -3.00
CA PHE A 128 2.20 -4.80 -2.89
C PHE A 128 3.45 -4.06 -2.44
N GLN A 129 4.53 -4.79 -2.18
CA GLN A 129 5.81 -4.19 -1.80
C GLN A 129 6.71 -3.91 -3.00
N THR A 130 7.36 -2.75 -2.95
CA THR A 130 8.43 -2.38 -3.87
C THR A 130 9.66 -1.88 -3.13
N TYR A 131 10.77 -1.75 -3.86
CA TYR A 131 11.97 -1.05 -3.42
C TYR A 131 12.39 -0.02 -4.47
N HIS A 132 13.34 0.85 -4.14
CA HIS A 132 13.97 1.70 -5.14
C HIS A 132 15.47 1.86 -4.87
N LEU A 133 16.28 1.85 -5.93
CA LEU A 133 17.75 1.74 -5.88
C LEU A 133 18.46 2.94 -5.24
N ILE A 134 17.85 4.12 -5.27
CA ILE A 134 18.47 5.36 -4.72
C ILE A 134 18.31 5.49 -3.19
N TYR A 135 17.42 4.73 -2.57
CA TYR A 135 17.26 4.73 -1.11
C TYR A 135 18.12 3.62 -0.51
N ALA A 136 18.44 3.75 0.78
CA ALA A 136 19.28 2.78 1.48
C ALA A 136 18.77 1.35 1.28
N SER A 137 19.70 0.39 1.15
CA SER A 137 19.39 -1.03 1.06
C SER A 137 18.46 -1.43 2.20
N ALA A 138 17.35 -2.12 1.88
CA ALA A 138 16.22 -2.47 2.76
C ALA A 138 15.08 -1.42 2.90
N THR A 139 15.14 -0.30 2.19
CA THR A 139 13.98 0.61 2.09
C THR A 139 12.89 -0.03 1.24
N CYS A 140 11.89 -0.61 1.89
CA CYS A 140 10.69 -1.10 1.22
C CYS A 140 9.60 -0.04 1.23
N MET A 141 8.72 -0.14 0.25
CA MET A 141 7.60 0.77 0.05
C MET A 141 6.34 -0.04 -0.09
N LEU A 142 5.26 0.43 0.53
CA LEU A 142 3.93 -0.05 0.22
C LEU A 142 3.46 0.68 -1.03
N THR A 143 3.10 -0.07 -2.06
CA THR A 143 2.78 0.47 -3.39
C THR A 143 1.37 0.13 -3.79
N LEU A 144 0.60 1.15 -4.16
CA LEU A 144 -0.70 1.03 -4.80
C LEU A 144 -0.56 1.32 -6.29
N SER A 145 -0.98 0.40 -7.15
CA SER A 145 -0.80 0.51 -8.60
C SER A 145 -1.87 -0.26 -9.37
N PRO A 146 -2.29 0.21 -10.56
CA PRO A 146 -3.11 -0.57 -11.47
C PRO A 146 -2.31 -1.61 -12.25
N ARG A 147 -0.97 -1.59 -12.12
CA ARG A 147 -0.09 -2.61 -12.69
C ARG A 147 0.04 -3.76 -11.70
N SER A 148 -0.45 -4.93 -12.08
CA SER A 148 -0.29 -6.16 -11.32
C SER A 148 1.20 -6.46 -11.07
N PRO A 149 1.58 -6.93 -9.87
CA PRO A 149 2.96 -7.30 -9.59
C PRO A 149 3.39 -8.55 -10.37
N LEU A 150 4.70 -8.79 -10.37
CA LEU A 150 5.28 -9.94 -11.04
C LEU A 150 4.89 -11.23 -10.30
N GLY A 151 3.96 -12.01 -10.86
CA GLY A 151 3.46 -13.24 -10.24
C GLY A 151 4.50 -14.36 -9.99
N LEU A 152 5.75 -14.19 -10.43
CA LEU A 152 6.86 -15.07 -10.07
C LEU A 152 7.37 -14.81 -8.64
N ILE A 153 7.25 -13.58 -8.15
CA ILE A 153 7.81 -13.11 -6.87
C ILE A 153 6.74 -12.69 -5.87
N ASP A 154 5.53 -12.40 -6.34
CA ASP A 154 4.38 -12.00 -5.52
C ASP A 154 3.23 -12.97 -5.73
N ARG A 155 2.52 -13.28 -4.64
CA ARG A 155 1.27 -14.05 -4.66
C ARG A 155 0.12 -13.20 -4.15
N GLU A 156 -1.04 -13.34 -4.77
CA GLU A 156 -2.25 -12.71 -4.26
C GLU A 156 -2.69 -13.39 -2.95
N ILE A 157 -3.10 -12.59 -1.99
CA ILE A 157 -3.70 -13.00 -0.71
C ILE A 157 -5.09 -12.37 -0.58
N GLU A 158 -5.73 -12.48 0.59
CA GLU A 158 -7.10 -11.98 0.79
C GLU A 158 -7.21 -10.49 0.37
N PRO A 159 -8.10 -10.14 -0.59
CA PRO A 159 -8.25 -8.77 -1.05
C PRO A 159 -8.68 -7.81 0.06
N LEU A 160 -8.32 -6.54 -0.12
CA LEU A 160 -8.52 -5.50 0.89
C LEU A 160 -9.60 -4.52 0.45
N HIS A 161 -10.51 -4.18 1.36
CA HIS A 161 -11.45 -3.09 1.16
C HIS A 161 -10.85 -1.76 1.62
N ILE A 162 -10.77 -0.79 0.71
CA ILE A 162 -10.46 0.60 1.04
C ILE A 162 -11.74 1.43 0.98
N ASN A 163 -12.05 2.09 2.09
CA ASN A 163 -13.07 3.12 2.13
C ASN A 163 -12.45 4.47 1.78
N PHE A 164 -13.13 5.28 0.99
CA PHE A 164 -12.64 6.61 0.65
C PHE A 164 -13.75 7.63 0.49
N GLU A 165 -13.40 8.89 0.75
CA GLU A 165 -14.26 10.03 0.49
C GLU A 165 -14.14 10.39 -0.99
N HIS A 166 -15.28 10.48 -1.69
CA HIS A 166 -15.29 10.87 -3.10
C HIS A 166 -14.77 12.29 -3.22
N GLY A 167 -13.76 12.50 -4.08
CA GLY A 167 -13.28 13.83 -4.37
C GLY A 167 -14.36 14.60 -5.12
N ALA A 168 -14.94 15.63 -4.52
CA ALA A 168 -15.79 16.59 -5.23
C ALA A 168 -14.98 17.48 -6.22
N THR A 169 -13.87 16.98 -6.74
CA THR A 169 -12.89 17.70 -7.56
C THR A 169 -12.50 16.94 -8.83
N ALA A 170 -13.44 16.25 -9.48
CA ALA A 170 -13.33 15.89 -10.90
C ALA A 170 -13.52 17.10 -11.84
N GLY A 171 -13.07 18.29 -11.44
CA GLY A 171 -13.49 19.56 -12.02
C GLY A 171 -12.44 20.66 -12.01
N LEU A 172 -11.15 20.34 -12.03
CA LEU A 172 -10.13 21.33 -12.38
C LEU A 172 -8.89 20.67 -13.01
N ARG A 173 -9.08 20.00 -14.15
CA ARG A 173 -7.98 19.88 -15.12
C ARG A 173 -7.60 21.29 -15.53
N ALA A 174 -6.50 21.80 -14.97
CA ALA A 174 -5.92 23.06 -15.36
C ALA A 174 -5.69 23.06 -16.87
N ILE A 175 -6.45 23.89 -17.58
CA ILE A 175 -6.16 24.28 -18.94
C ILE A 175 -4.97 25.23 -18.86
N CYS A 176 -3.75 24.67 -18.88
CA CYS A 176 -2.55 25.46 -19.13
C CYS A 176 -2.40 25.60 -20.65
N ASN A 177 -3.04 26.64 -21.21
CA ASN A 177 -2.63 27.23 -22.48
C ASN A 177 -1.90 28.53 -22.15
N ALA A 178 -0.61 28.60 -22.49
CA ALA A 178 0.12 29.82 -22.77
C ALA A 178 1.15 29.53 -23.86
#